data_AF-A0A957NV58-F1
#
_entry.id   AF-A0A957NV58-F1
#
_cell.length_a   1.000
_cell.length_b   1.000
_cell.length_c   1.000
_cell.angle_alpha   90.00
_cell.angle_beta   90.00
_cell.angle_gamma   90.00
#
_symmetry.space_group_name_H-M   'P 1'
#
loop_
_entity.id
_entity.type
_entity.pdbx_description
1 polymer ?
#
loop_
_entity_poly.entity_id
_entity_poly.type
_entity_poly.pdbx_seq_one_letter_code
_entity_poly.pdbx_strand_id
1 'polypeptide(L)'
;YKTTTGFEIRTVGQNLKAARYAGMRVSWTIVLTMVIAGGLAGLAGGIETLGVNYKFAPEFTGSVGFDGITVALLGQTHPAGVTVAAFLLGALDAGGSKMQFDSGVSADIIQVIQALILAFVAAPLLIRTLFRLRKADSAADRAPTVSWGGS
;
A
#
# COMPACT_ATOMS: atom_id res chain seq x y z
N TYR A 1 1.84 -14.57 -4.37
CA TYR A 1 2.58 -14.89 -3.12
C TYR A 1 2.67 -16.39 -3.01
N LYS A 2 3.84 -16.93 -2.64
CA LYS A 2 4.09 -18.38 -2.57
C LYS A 2 4.33 -18.92 -1.14
N THR A 3 4.29 -18.06 -0.11
CA THR A 3 4.55 -18.46 1.29
C THR A 3 3.25 -18.68 2.06
N THR A 4 3.25 -19.69 2.95
CA THR A 4 2.11 -20.05 3.81
C THR A 4 1.69 -18.88 4.69
N THR A 5 2.64 -18.21 5.35
CA THR A 5 2.38 -17.06 6.22
C THR A 5 1.73 -15.89 5.48
N GLY A 6 2.15 -15.62 4.23
CA GLY A 6 1.56 -14.54 3.42
C GLY A 6 0.13 -14.86 2.96
N PHE A 7 -0.17 -16.13 2.71
CA PHE A 7 -1.53 -16.58 2.40
C PHE A 7 -2.46 -16.45 3.62
N GLU A 8 -1.99 -16.82 4.81
CA GLU A 8 -2.75 -16.67 6.04
C GLU A 8 -3.11 -15.20 6.32
N ILE A 9 -2.13 -14.29 6.24
CA ILE A 9 -2.33 -12.85 6.47
C ILE A 9 -3.40 -12.29 5.52
N ARG A 10 -3.34 -12.65 4.23
CA ARG A 10 -4.31 -12.17 3.24
C ARG A 10 -5.70 -12.74 3.49
N THR A 11 -5.80 -14.03 3.81
CA THR A 11 -7.10 -14.68 4.02
C THR A 11 -7.78 -14.15 5.28
N VAL A 12 -6.99 -13.93 6.35
CA VAL A 12 -7.44 -13.26 7.58
C VAL A 12 -7.91 -11.83 7.29
N GLY A 13 -7.17 -11.07 6.47
CA GLY A 13 -7.53 -9.70 6.07
C GLY A 13 -8.77 -9.61 5.17
N GLN A 14 -9.06 -10.64 4.38
CA GLN A 14 -10.26 -10.68 3.52
C GLN A 14 -11.50 -11.16 4.27
N ASN A 15 -11.38 -12.22 5.08
CA ASN A 15 -12.49 -12.75 5.87
C ASN A 15 -12.02 -13.59 7.07
N LEU A 16 -12.14 -12.99 8.27
CA LEU A 16 -11.82 -13.63 9.55
C LEU A 16 -12.56 -14.95 9.81
N LYS A 17 -13.84 -15.03 9.40
CA LYS A 17 -14.67 -16.23 9.61
C LYS A 17 -14.18 -17.37 8.71
N ALA A 18 -13.98 -17.08 7.42
CA ALA A 18 -13.47 -18.06 6.46
C ALA A 18 -12.08 -18.57 6.87
N ALA A 19 -11.22 -17.69 7.38
CA ALA A 19 -9.90 -18.08 7.83
C ALA A 19 -9.94 -19.07 9.02
N ARG A 20 -10.86 -18.84 9.97
CA ARG A 20 -11.06 -19.75 11.10
C ARG A 20 -11.63 -21.10 10.67
N TYR A 21 -12.57 -21.11 9.72
CA TYR A 21 -13.12 -22.35 9.15
C TYR A 21 -12.06 -23.17 8.40
N ALA A 22 -11.07 -22.52 7.78
CA ALA A 22 -9.95 -23.18 7.11
C ALA A 22 -8.86 -23.70 8.06
N GLY A 23 -9.06 -23.64 9.39
CA GLY A 23 -8.12 -24.15 10.39
C GLY A 23 -6.91 -23.26 10.66
N MET A 24 -6.88 -22.02 10.14
CA MET A 24 -5.77 -21.09 10.37
C MET A 24 -5.80 -20.53 11.79
N ARG A 25 -4.61 -20.32 12.37
CA ARG A 25 -4.43 -19.73 13.71
C ARG A 25 -4.59 -18.20 13.65
N VAL A 26 -5.81 -17.74 13.38
CA VAL A 26 -6.15 -16.32 13.13
C VAL A 26 -5.55 -15.38 14.19
N SER A 27 -5.69 -15.69 15.48
CA SER A 27 -5.16 -14.85 16.55
C SER A 27 -3.64 -14.68 16.48
N TRP A 28 -2.92 -15.74 16.11
CA TRP A 28 -1.47 -15.71 15.99
C TRP A 28 -1.03 -14.93 14.76
N THR A 29 -1.71 -15.13 13.62
CA THR A 29 -1.46 -14.38 12.39
C THR A 29 -1.70 -12.88 12.60
N ILE A 30 -2.75 -12.49 13.34
CA ILE A 30 -3.03 -11.09 13.68
C ILE A 30 -1.90 -10.50 14.55
N VAL A 31 -1.55 -11.16 15.65
CA VAL A 31 -0.49 -10.68 16.55
C VAL A 31 0.85 -10.55 15.81
N LEU A 32 1.22 -11.57 15.03
CA LEU A 32 2.44 -11.55 14.22
C LEU A 32 2.44 -10.38 13.23
N THR A 33 1.32 -10.15 12.54
CA THR A 33 1.19 -9.04 11.59
C THR A 33 1.31 -7.69 12.30
N MET A 34 0.67 -7.54 13.47
CA MET A 34 0.70 -6.31 14.27
C MET A 34 2.11 -6.01 14.77
N VAL A 35 2.85 -7.03 15.23
CA VAL A 35 4.23 -6.90 15.71
C VAL A 35 5.16 -6.50 14.56
N ILE A 36 5.02 -7.12 13.39
CA ILE A 36 5.83 -6.76 12.22
C ILE A 36 5.51 -5.34 11.76
N ALA A 37 4.23 -4.99 11.63
CA ALA A 37 3.81 -3.65 11.20
C ALA A 37 4.25 -2.57 12.21
N GLY A 38 4.03 -2.81 13.50
CA GLY A 38 4.44 -1.90 14.58
C GLY A 38 5.96 -1.77 14.67
N GLY A 39 6.71 -2.85 14.48
CA GLY A 39 8.16 -2.82 14.43
C GLY A 39 8.69 -2.00 13.25
N LEU A 40 8.13 -2.18 12.06
CA LEU A 40 8.50 -1.40 10.88
C LEU A 40 8.13 0.09 11.03
N ALA A 41 6.94 0.40 11.54
CA ALA A 41 6.51 1.78 11.78
C ALA A 41 7.36 2.47 12.86
N GLY A 42 7.71 1.73 13.93
CA GLY A 42 8.60 2.22 14.99
C GLY A 42 10.02 2.47 14.49
N LEU A 43 10.56 1.56 13.66
CA LEU A 43 11.88 1.76 13.03
C LEU A 43 11.88 2.96 12.09
N ALA A 44 10.85 3.12 11.25
CA ALA A 44 10.72 4.26 10.36
C ALA A 44 10.68 5.59 11.13
N GLY A 45 9.84 5.67 12.18
CA GLY A 45 9.80 6.86 13.04
C GLY A 45 11.10 7.11 13.81
N GLY A 46 11.78 6.04 14.24
CA GLY A 46 13.09 6.13 14.88
C GLY A 46 14.17 6.69 13.93
N ILE A 47 14.24 6.18 12.70
CA ILE A 47 15.17 6.65 11.67
C ILE A 47 14.94 8.13 11.36
N GLU A 48 13.69 8.55 11.19
CA GLU A 48 13.37 9.95 10.90
C GLU A 48 13.74 10.89 12.05
N THR A 49 13.36 10.52 13.27
CA THR A 49 13.59 11.33 14.48
C THR A 49 15.08 11.47 14.80
N LEU A 50 15.84 10.38 14.66
CA LEU A 50 17.28 10.33 14.97
C LEU A 50 18.17 10.82 13.83
N GLY A 51 17.71 10.71 12.57
CA GLY A 51 18.55 10.90 11.39
C GLY A 51 18.42 12.25 10.69
N VAL A 52 17.22 12.86 10.64
CA VAL A 52 16.97 14.00 9.74
C VAL A 52 16.83 15.32 10.51
N ASN A 53 16.04 15.36 11.59
CA ASN A 53 15.66 16.62 12.22
C ASN A 53 16.40 16.93 13.53
N TYR A 54 17.04 15.94 14.19
CA TYR A 54 17.60 16.02 15.55
C TYR A 54 16.65 16.66 16.60
N LYS A 55 15.37 16.80 16.25
CA LYS A 55 14.30 17.50 16.96
C LYS A 55 12.98 16.86 16.52
N PHE A 56 12.04 16.74 17.44
CA PHE A 56 10.67 16.37 17.12
C PHE A 56 10.01 17.50 16.32
N ALA A 57 9.99 17.37 14.99
CA ALA A 57 9.21 18.24 14.13
C ALA A 57 7.72 17.89 14.30
N PRO A 58 6.84 18.84 14.67
CA PRO A 58 5.39 18.59 14.84
C PRO A 58 4.72 18.07 13.56
N GLU A 59 5.32 18.40 12.41
CA GLU A 59 4.91 18.01 11.06
C GLU A 59 4.81 16.47 10.90
N PHE A 60 5.70 15.70 11.56
CA PHE A 60 5.84 14.25 11.38
C PHE A 60 4.59 13.46 11.73
N THR A 61 3.87 13.87 12.78
CA THR A 61 2.68 13.18 13.26
C THR A 61 1.49 13.24 12.30
N GLY A 62 1.45 14.24 11.41
CA GLY A 62 0.33 14.45 10.49
C GLY A 62 0.64 14.04 9.05
N SER A 63 1.83 14.38 8.53
CA SER A 63 2.14 14.27 7.09
C SER A 63 2.48 12.84 6.67
N VAL A 64 3.42 12.19 7.35
CA VAL A 64 3.98 10.90 6.92
C VAL A 64 2.93 9.77 6.90
N GLY A 65 1.99 9.77 7.85
CA GLY A 65 0.90 8.80 7.87
C GLY A 65 -0.10 9.00 6.73
N PHE A 66 -0.40 10.26 6.39
CA PHE A 66 -1.31 10.60 5.28
C PHE A 66 -0.67 10.26 3.93
N ASP A 67 0.61 10.56 3.75
CA ASP A 67 1.36 10.19 2.55
C ASP A 67 1.48 8.67 2.39
N GLY A 68 1.54 7.93 3.49
CA GLY A 68 1.48 6.47 3.47
C GLY A 68 0.19 5.90 2.85
N ILE A 69 -0.96 6.55 3.06
CA ILE A 69 -2.23 6.16 2.43
C ILE A 69 -2.14 6.34 0.92
N THR A 70 -1.60 7.48 0.52
CA THR A 70 -1.40 7.88 -0.87
C THR A 70 -0.50 6.89 -1.61
N VAL A 71 0.63 6.50 -1.01
CA VAL A 71 1.54 5.46 -1.51
C VAL A 71 0.85 4.11 -1.62
N ALA A 72 0.02 3.72 -0.64
CA ALA A 72 -0.69 2.45 -0.64
C ALA A 72 -1.74 2.36 -1.77
N LEU A 73 -2.43 3.48 -2.03
CA LEU A 73 -3.37 3.61 -3.14
C LEU A 73 -2.65 3.56 -4.49
N LEU A 74 -1.53 4.27 -4.59
CA LEU A 74 -0.69 4.28 -5.79
C LEU A 74 -0.20 2.87 -6.16
N GLY A 75 0.18 2.08 -5.15
CA GLY A 75 0.60 0.68 -5.29
C GLY A 75 -0.54 -0.34 -5.46
N GLN A 76 -1.81 0.08 -5.53
CA GLN A 76 -3.00 -0.78 -5.65
C GLN A 76 -3.06 -1.92 -4.62
N THR A 77 -2.60 -1.70 -3.38
CA THR A 77 -2.48 -2.75 -2.34
C THR A 77 -1.59 -3.95 -2.72
N HIS A 78 -0.86 -3.86 -3.83
CA HIS A 78 0.11 -4.86 -4.25
C HIS A 78 1.48 -4.47 -3.68
N PRO A 79 2.16 -5.30 -2.87
CA PRO A 79 3.38 -4.95 -2.17
C PRO A 79 4.50 -4.53 -3.12
N ALA A 80 4.66 -5.20 -4.27
CA ALA A 80 5.62 -4.74 -5.28
C ALA A 80 5.31 -3.33 -5.81
N GLY A 81 4.03 -2.99 -6.02
CA GLY A 81 3.61 -1.65 -6.44
C GLY A 81 3.83 -0.62 -5.34
N VAL A 82 3.53 -0.97 -4.09
CA VAL A 82 3.74 -0.12 -2.91
C VAL A 82 5.22 0.18 -2.71
N THR A 83 6.12 -0.79 -2.89
CA THR A 83 7.57 -0.55 -2.74
C THR A 83 8.10 0.42 -3.78
N VAL A 84 7.70 0.28 -5.06
CA VAL A 84 8.13 1.19 -6.13
C VAL A 84 7.54 2.59 -5.93
N ALA A 85 6.27 2.67 -5.54
CA ALA A 85 5.58 3.92 -5.22
C ALA A 85 6.25 4.66 -4.05
N ALA A 86 6.54 3.95 -2.96
CA ALA A 86 7.20 4.50 -1.78
C ALA A 86 8.61 5.02 -2.12
N PHE A 87 9.35 4.26 -2.92
CA PHE A 87 10.69 4.65 -3.35
C PHE A 87 10.67 5.91 -4.22
N LEU A 88 9.77 5.98 -5.21
CA LEU A 88 9.65 7.13 -6.09
C LEU A 88 9.27 8.40 -5.32
N LEU A 89 8.23 8.31 -4.47
CA LEU A 89 7.75 9.45 -3.70
C LEU A 89 8.78 9.89 -2.65
N GLY A 90 9.43 8.96 -1.96
CA GLY A 90 10.50 9.27 -1.02
C GLY A 90 11.76 9.85 -1.69
N ALA A 91 12.13 9.37 -2.87
CA ALA A 91 13.25 9.93 -3.63
C ALA A 91 12.96 11.36 -4.12
N LEU A 92 11.72 11.63 -4.55
CA LEU A 92 11.28 12.96 -4.94
C LEU A 92 11.24 13.93 -3.76
N ASP A 93 10.79 13.45 -2.60
CA ASP A 93 10.74 14.23 -1.36
C ASP A 93 12.16 14.56 -0.83
N ALA A 94 13.06 13.58 -0.81
CA ALA A 94 14.45 13.77 -0.43
C ALA A 94 15.21 14.69 -1.42
N GLY A 95 14.99 14.53 -2.72
CA GLY A 95 15.56 15.39 -3.76
C GLY A 95 15.02 16.82 -3.68
N GLY A 96 13.73 16.96 -3.39
CA GLY A 96 13.06 18.22 -3.17
C GLY A 96 13.57 18.98 -1.94
N SER A 97 13.72 18.27 -0.82
CA SER A 97 14.33 18.80 0.39
C SER A 97 15.76 19.28 0.13
N LYS A 98 16.56 18.52 -0.64
CA LYS A 98 17.92 18.94 -1.04
C LYS A 98 17.90 20.23 -1.89
N MET A 99 16.95 20.36 -2.81
CA MET A 99 16.82 21.55 -3.67
C MET A 99 16.33 22.79 -2.90
N GLN A 100 15.52 22.63 -1.85
CA GLN A 100 15.16 23.72 -0.94
C GLN A 100 16.40 24.30 -0.25
N PHE A 101 17.33 23.45 0.20
CA PHE A 101 18.56 23.88 0.86
C PHE A 101 19.54 24.62 -0.07
N ASP A 102 19.61 24.25 -1.35
CA ASP A 102 20.65 24.75 -2.27
C ASP A 102 20.20 25.92 -3.16
N SER A 103 18.91 26.07 -3.46
CA SER A 103 18.43 27.02 -4.49
C SER A 103 17.24 27.89 -4.06
N GLY A 104 16.76 27.79 -2.81
CA GLY A 104 15.61 28.57 -2.33
C GLY A 104 14.29 28.25 -3.03
N VAL A 105 14.23 27.11 -3.74
CA VAL A 105 13.03 26.62 -4.42
C VAL A 105 12.09 26.07 -3.36
N SER A 106 10.92 26.69 -3.18
CA SER A 106 9.96 26.35 -2.12
C SER A 106 9.39 24.93 -2.27
N ALA A 107 9.07 24.30 -1.12
CA ALA A 107 8.47 22.96 -1.02
C ALA A 107 7.23 22.76 -1.90
N ASP A 108 6.53 23.85 -2.18
CA ASP A 108 5.31 23.91 -2.99
C ASP A 108 5.46 23.24 -4.37
N ILE A 109 6.62 23.39 -5.03
CA ILE A 109 6.82 22.81 -6.37
C ILE A 109 6.84 21.28 -6.30
N ILE A 110 7.45 20.71 -5.26
CA ILE A 110 7.50 19.25 -5.05
C ILE A 110 6.09 18.73 -4.77
N GLN A 111 5.33 19.44 -3.92
CA GLN A 111 3.95 19.09 -3.61
C GLN A 111 3.04 19.11 -4.85
N VAL A 112 3.19 20.13 -5.72
CA VAL A 112 2.45 20.20 -6.98
C VAL A 112 2.81 19.03 -7.91
N ILE A 113 4.09 18.69 -8.04
CA ILE A 113 4.53 17.55 -8.87
C ILE A 113 3.98 16.24 -8.31
N GLN A 114 4.05 16.02 -7.00
CA GLN A 114 3.47 14.83 -6.35
C GLN A 114 1.96 14.75 -6.62
N ALA A 115 1.23 15.86 -6.47
CA ALA A 115 -0.20 15.92 -6.73
C ALA A 115 -0.54 15.59 -8.20
N LEU A 116 0.27 16.05 -9.16
CA LEU A 116 0.10 15.73 -10.58
C LEU A 116 0.37 14.24 -10.85
N ILE A 117 1.46 13.68 -10.32
CA ILE A 117 1.77 12.24 -10.42
C ILE A 117 0.59 11.42 -9.89
N LEU A 118 0.07 11.81 -8.73
CA LEU A 118 -1.08 11.18 -8.11
C LEU A 118 -2.33 11.28 -8.96
N ALA A 119 -2.63 12.45 -9.52
CA ALA A 119 -3.76 12.64 -10.41
C ALA A 119 -3.66 11.71 -11.63
N PHE A 120 -2.48 11.60 -12.25
CA PHE A 120 -2.27 10.72 -13.40
C PHE A 120 -2.43 9.24 -13.08
N VAL A 121 -1.91 8.77 -11.94
CA VAL A 121 -2.01 7.34 -11.58
C VAL A 121 -3.37 6.98 -10.97
N ALA A 122 -4.01 7.92 -10.27
CA ALA A 122 -5.36 7.75 -9.75
C ALA A 122 -6.44 7.86 -10.84
N ALA A 123 -6.20 8.58 -11.93
CA ALA A 123 -7.16 8.71 -13.04
C ALA A 123 -7.75 7.37 -13.55
N PRO A 124 -6.96 6.34 -13.90
CA PRO A 124 -7.52 5.06 -14.33
C PRO A 124 -8.29 4.33 -13.22
N LEU A 125 -7.89 4.51 -11.96
CA LEU A 125 -8.63 3.97 -10.82
C LEU A 125 -9.99 4.67 -10.69
N LEU A 126 -10.00 6.01 -10.65
CA LEU A 126 -11.20 6.85 -10.60
C LEU A 126 -12.17 6.57 -11.73
N ILE A 127 -11.67 6.43 -12.96
CA ILE A 127 -12.49 6.08 -14.13
C ILE A 127 -13.14 4.71 -13.91
N ARG A 128 -12.38 3.71 -13.44
CA ARG A 128 -12.94 2.38 -13.16
C ARG A 128 -13.99 2.40 -12.05
N THR A 129 -13.79 3.17 -10.98
CA THR A 129 -14.77 3.28 -9.88
C THR A 129 -16.01 4.06 -10.29
N LEU A 130 -15.86 5.20 -10.97
CA LEU A 130 -16.97 6.06 -11.41
C LEU A 130 -17.80 5.40 -12.51
N PHE A 131 -17.17 4.83 -13.52
CA PHE A 131 -17.87 4.10 -14.58
C PHE A 131 -18.23 2.66 -14.19
N ARG A 132 -17.94 2.27 -12.94
CA ARG A 132 -18.30 0.97 -12.34
C ARG A 132 -18.05 -0.19 -13.31
N LEU A 133 -16.92 -0.12 -14.03
CA LEU A 133 -16.54 -1.11 -15.02
C LEU A 133 -16.22 -2.39 -14.25
N ARG A 134 -17.24 -3.25 -14.15
CA ARG A 134 -17.14 -4.61 -13.66
C ARG A 134 -15.93 -5.23 -14.35
N LYS A 135 -15.02 -5.81 -13.56
CA LYS A 135 -14.00 -6.74 -14.06
C LYS A 135 -14.69 -7.58 -15.14
N ALA A 136 -14.23 -7.53 -16.38
CA ALA A 136 -14.60 -8.54 -17.34
C ALA A 136 -14.10 -9.83 -16.70
N ASP A 137 -14.98 -10.54 -16.01
CA ASP A 137 -14.74 -11.89 -15.57
C ASP A 137 -14.33 -12.59 -16.84
N SER A 138 -13.06 -12.97 -16.91
CA SER A 138 -12.52 -13.75 -18.02
C SER A 138 -13.52 -14.87 -18.24
N ALA A 139 -14.18 -14.83 -19.40
CA ALA A 139 -15.14 -15.80 -19.88
C ALA A 139 -14.44 -17.14 -20.23
N ALA A 140 -13.46 -17.55 -19.41
CA ALA A 140 -12.55 -18.66 -19.63
C ALA A 140 -12.59 -19.72 -18.52
N ASP A 141 -13.36 -19.51 -17.43
CA ASP A 141 -13.53 -20.53 -16.36
C ASP A 141 -14.97 -21.06 -16.26
N ARG A 142 -15.78 -20.81 -17.29
CA ARG A 142 -16.98 -21.60 -17.58
C ARG A 142 -16.66 -22.57 -18.71
N ALA A 143 -15.72 -23.49 -18.46
CA ALA A 143 -15.91 -24.81 -19.05
C ALA A 143 -17.10 -25.42 -18.28
N PRO A 144 -18.27 -25.61 -18.92
CA PRO A 144 -19.37 -26.28 -18.25
C PRO A 144 -18.90 -27.67 -17.85
N THR A 145 -18.87 -27.93 -16.55
CA THR A 145 -18.85 -29.29 -16.03
C THR A 145 -20.15 -29.93 -16.49
N VAL A 146 -20.12 -30.55 -17.66
CA VAL A 146 -21.18 -31.47 -18.07
C VAL A 146 -21.17 -32.60 -17.05
N SER A 147 -22.05 -32.45 -16.07
CA SER A 147 -22.67 -33.57 -15.40
C SER A 147 -23.23 -34.49 -16.48
N TRP A 148 -22.96 -35.78 -16.39
CA TRP A 148 -24.00 -36.76 -16.11
C TRP A 148 -23.40 -38.16 -16.05
N GLY A 149 -23.79 -38.92 -15.04
CA GLY A 149 -23.69 -40.37 -15.09
C GLY A 149 -24.58 -40.90 -16.22
N GLY A 150 -24.12 -41.93 -16.91
CA GLY A 150 -24.87 -42.63 -17.93
C GLY A 150 -24.51 -44.11 -17.88
N SER A 151 -25.53 -44.91 -17.58
CA SER A 151 -25.65 -46.39 -17.58
C SER A 151 -24.66 -47.18 -16.73
#